data_AF-A0A9E3LJM5-F1
#
_entry.id   AF-A0A9E3LJM5-F1
#
_cell.length_a   1.000
_cell.length_b   1.000
_cell.length_c   1.000
_cell.angle_alpha   90.00
_cell.angle_beta   90.00
_cell.angle_gamma   90.00
#
_symmetry.space_group_name_H-M   'P 1'
#
loop_
_entity.id
_entity.type
_entity.pdbx_description
1 polymer ?
#
loop_
_entity_poly.entity_id
_entity_poly.type
_entity_poly.pdbx_seq_one_letter_code
_entity_poly.pdbx_strand_id
1 'polypeptide(L)'
;ACAAHDVPVWCGGMLETGIGRAANVALAALPNFQLPGDTSASARYFAEDVTEPFVLEDGHLAVPSGPGIGREPDERFLERITVSAHEVRVGG
;
A
#
# COMPACT_ATOMS: atom_id res chain seq x y z
N ALA A 1 11.72 -11.88 -14.70
CA ALA A 1 11.35 -11.80 -16.13
C ALA A 1 11.75 -10.46 -16.73
N CYS A 2 11.03 -9.35 -16.49
CA CYS A 2 11.32 -8.05 -17.14
C CYS A 2 12.77 -7.56 -17.00
N ALA A 3 13.33 -7.62 -15.79
CA ALA A 3 14.71 -7.21 -15.52
C ALA A 3 15.75 -7.99 -16.34
N ALA A 4 15.49 -9.28 -16.66
CA ALA A 4 16.41 -10.09 -17.47
C ALA A 4 16.34 -9.77 -18.98
N HIS A 5 15.40 -8.92 -19.38
CA HIS A 5 15.19 -8.46 -20.75
C HIS A 5 15.32 -6.93 -20.88
N ASP A 6 15.91 -6.27 -19.87
CA ASP A 6 16.08 -4.81 -19.85
C ASP A 6 14.77 -4.03 -20.04
N VAL A 7 13.64 -4.60 -19.60
CA VAL A 7 12.33 -3.93 -19.63
C VAL A 7 12.07 -3.28 -18.27
N PRO A 8 12.06 -1.93 -18.18
CA PRO A 8 11.74 -1.24 -16.93
C PRO A 8 10.29 -1.50 -16.54
N VAL A 9 10.03 -1.59 -15.24
CA VAL A 9 8.67 -1.73 -14.70
C VAL A 9 8.32 -0.56 -13.79
N TRP A 10 7.05 -0.49 -13.42
CA TRP A 10 6.49 0.45 -12.46
C TRP A 10 5.39 -0.26 -11.67
N CYS A 11 5.04 0.28 -10.50
CA CYS A 11 3.98 -0.28 -9.67
C CYS A 11 2.65 0.36 -10.01
N GLY A 12 1.69 -0.45 -10.45
CA GLY A 12 0.31 -0.03 -10.61
C GLY A 12 -0.36 0.34 -9.28
N GLY A 13 -1.56 0.91 -9.39
CA GLY A 13 -2.44 1.20 -8.25
C GLY A 13 -3.90 0.95 -8.61
N MET A 14 -4.67 0.50 -7.63
CA MET A 14 -6.08 0.11 -7.74
C MET A 14 -6.93 0.76 -6.63
N LEU A 15 -6.62 2.02 -6.29
CA LEU A 15 -7.30 2.77 -5.23
C LEU A 15 -7.22 2.06 -3.86
N GLU A 16 -6.08 1.45 -3.56
CA GLU A 16 -5.90 0.67 -2.34
C GLU A 16 -5.98 1.56 -1.10
N THR A 17 -6.51 1.00 -0.02
CA THR A 17 -6.32 1.54 1.33
C THR A 17 -4.84 1.49 1.71
N GLY A 18 -4.48 2.09 2.85
CA GLY A 18 -3.13 2.07 3.39
C GLY A 18 -2.51 0.67 3.54
N ILE A 19 -3.34 -0.37 3.71
CA ILE A 19 -2.89 -1.77 3.76
C ILE A 19 -2.23 -2.20 2.43
N GLY A 20 -2.97 -2.07 1.32
CA GLY A 20 -2.46 -2.44 0.00
C GLY A 20 -1.38 -1.46 -0.48
N ARG A 21 -1.54 -0.17 -0.17
CA ARG A 21 -0.55 0.87 -0.49
C ARG A 21 0.80 0.58 0.14
N ALA A 22 0.84 0.11 1.38
CA ALA A 22 2.08 -0.25 2.06
C ALA A 22 2.84 -1.37 1.34
N ALA A 23 2.12 -2.42 0.92
CA ALA A 23 2.70 -3.49 0.12
C ALA A 23 3.19 -2.99 -1.25
N ASN A 24 2.43 -2.12 -1.92
CA ASN A 24 2.81 -1.55 -3.21
C ASN A 24 4.04 -0.65 -3.11
N VAL A 25 4.17 0.18 -2.07
CA VAL A 25 5.35 1.03 -1.83
C VAL A 25 6.59 0.16 -1.59
N ALA A 26 6.47 -0.92 -0.82
CA ALA A 26 7.56 -1.88 -0.64
C ALA A 26 7.95 -2.58 -1.96
N LEU A 27 6.97 -2.98 -2.77
CA LEU A 27 7.22 -3.57 -4.10
C LEU A 27 7.92 -2.57 -5.04
N ALA A 28 7.46 -1.31 -5.05
CA ALA A 28 8.00 -0.24 -5.88
C ALA A 28 9.45 0.14 -5.52
N ALA A 29 9.93 -0.24 -4.33
CA ALA A 29 11.31 -0.03 -3.93
C ALA A 29 12.31 -1.03 -4.54
N LEU A 30 11.86 -2.02 -5.31
CA LEU A 30 12.73 -3.01 -5.95
C LEU A 30 13.53 -2.40 -7.12
N PRO A 31 14.74 -2.90 -7.44
CA PRO A 31 15.66 -2.24 -8.37
C PRO A 31 15.16 -2.02 -9.81
N ASN A 32 14.24 -2.86 -10.32
CA ASN A 32 13.75 -2.74 -11.70
C ASN A 32 12.52 -1.81 -11.82
N PHE A 33 12.05 -1.21 -10.73
CA PHE A 33 11.00 -0.20 -10.72
C PHE A 33 11.61 1.17 -11.04
N GLN A 34 11.87 1.39 -12.32
CA GLN A 34 12.64 2.54 -12.82
C GLN A 34 11.78 3.69 -13.35
N LEU A 35 10.46 3.50 -13.36
CA LEU A 35 9.48 4.53 -13.73
C LEU A 35 8.59 4.83 -12.51
N PRO A 36 8.18 6.10 -12.31
CA PRO A 36 7.23 6.44 -11.25
C PRO A 36 5.95 5.60 -11.37
N GLY A 37 5.51 5.03 -10.25
CA GLY A 37 4.30 4.23 -10.18
C GLY A 37 3.06 5.02 -9.77
N ASP A 38 1.91 4.35 -9.83
CA ASP A 38 0.61 4.88 -9.39
C ASP A 38 0.42 4.72 -7.87
N THR A 39 1.46 5.03 -7.09
CA THR A 39 1.46 4.97 -5.62
C THR A 39 1.43 6.38 -5.03
N SER A 40 0.26 7.02 -5.14
CA SER A 40 0.07 8.38 -4.61
C SER A 40 -0.08 8.42 -3.07
N ALA A 41 -0.03 9.61 -2.47
CA ALA A 41 -0.44 9.81 -1.08
C ALA A 41 -1.90 9.40 -0.83
N SER A 42 -2.21 8.97 0.39
CA SER A 42 -3.55 8.53 0.80
C SER A 42 -4.63 9.61 0.54
N ALA A 43 -4.30 10.87 0.84
CA ALA A 43 -5.19 12.02 0.69
C ALA A 43 -5.62 12.31 -0.77
N ARG A 44 -5.00 11.67 -1.77
CA ARG A 44 -5.46 11.73 -3.15
C ARG A 44 -6.84 11.07 -3.34
N TYR A 45 -7.13 10.04 -2.55
CA TYR A 45 -8.32 9.20 -2.72
C TYR A 45 -9.26 9.25 -1.52
N PHE A 46 -8.72 9.30 -0.30
CA PHE A 46 -9.50 9.18 0.93
C PHE A 46 -9.25 10.38 1.83
N ALA A 47 -10.34 10.92 2.41
CA ALA A 47 -10.23 11.96 3.44
C ALA A 47 -9.65 11.39 4.75
N GLU A 48 -9.95 10.13 5.05
CA GLU A 48 -9.44 9.35 6.19
C GLU A 48 -9.10 7.95 5.63
N ASP A 49 -7.86 7.48 5.85
CA ASP A 49 -7.40 6.16 5.43
C ASP A 49 -7.50 5.17 6.60
N VAL A 50 -7.55 3.87 6.31
CA VAL A 50 -7.69 2.82 7.35
C VAL A 50 -6.40 2.53 8.11
N THR A 51 -5.28 3.16 7.74
CA THR A 51 -4.00 3.11 8.46
C THR A 51 -3.51 4.54 8.69
N GLU A 52 -2.37 4.72 9.36
CA GLU A 52 -1.64 5.99 9.27
C GLU A 52 -1.42 6.35 7.78
N PRO A 53 -1.79 7.57 7.35
CA PRO A 53 -1.82 7.90 5.93
C PRO A 53 -0.42 8.02 5.34
N PHE A 54 -0.27 7.60 4.09
CA PHE A 54 0.93 7.90 3.31
C PHE A 54 0.89 9.36 2.86
N VAL A 55 1.92 10.11 3.25
CA VAL A 55 2.11 11.53 2.90
C VAL A 55 3.21 11.64 1.85
N LEU A 56 2.99 12.49 0.85
CA LEU A 56 3.97 12.75 -0.20
C LEU A 56 4.99 13.77 0.30
N GLU A 57 6.27 13.42 0.20
CA GLU A 57 7.39 14.31 0.51
C GLU A 57 8.25 14.43 -0.75
N ASP A 58 8.32 15.63 -1.33
CA ASP A 58 9.07 15.92 -2.56
C ASP A 58 8.85 14.88 -3.69
N GLY A 59 7.59 14.47 -3.89
CA GLY A 59 7.21 13.51 -4.92
C GLY A 59 7.43 12.03 -4.56
N HIS A 60 7.82 11.72 -3.32
CA HIS A 60 8.14 10.37 -2.88
C HIS A 60 7.30 9.95 -1.67
N LEU A 61 7.15 8.63 -1.50
CA LEU A 61 6.61 8.00 -0.31
C LEU A 61 7.71 7.26 0.44
N ALA A 62 7.72 7.36 1.76
CA ALA A 62 8.62 6.57 2.59
C ALA A 62 8.24 5.08 2.58
N VAL A 63 9.23 4.21 2.38
CA VAL A 63 9.05 2.77 2.47
C VAL A 63 8.88 2.37 3.94
N PRO A 64 7.79 1.69 4.34
CA PRO A 64 7.62 1.22 5.72
C PRO A 64 8.74 0.26 6.14
N SER A 65 9.26 0.42 7.35
CA SER A 65 10.37 -0.40 7.88
C SER A 65 9.94 -1.38 8.99
N GLY A 66 8.68 -1.34 9.41
CA GLY A 66 8.14 -2.25 10.43
C GLY A 66 7.92 -3.68 9.90
N PRO A 67 7.67 -4.66 10.79
CA PRO A 67 7.34 -6.03 10.39
C PRO A 67 6.12 -6.11 9.47
N GLY A 68 6.06 -7.16 8.63
CA GLY A 68 4.96 -7.36 7.70
C GLY A 68 4.87 -6.24 6.66
N ILE A 69 3.70 -5.61 6.54
CA ILE A 69 3.53 -4.43 5.68
C ILE A 69 3.98 -3.12 6.34
N GLY A 70 4.41 -3.17 7.61
CA GLY A 70 4.90 -1.99 8.36
C GLY A 70 3.82 -0.95 8.68
N ARG A 71 2.54 -1.33 8.62
CA ARG A 71 1.37 -0.52 8.94
C ARG A 71 0.32 -1.35 9.67
N GLU A 72 -0.36 -0.72 10.62
CA GLU A 72 -1.48 -1.30 11.35
C GLU A 72 -2.78 -0.57 10.99
N PRO A 73 -3.93 -1.28 10.90
CA PRO A 73 -5.21 -0.62 10.74
C PRO A 73 -5.61 0.19 11.99
N ASP A 74 -6.25 1.34 11.78
CA ASP A 74 -7.03 2.00 12.84
C ASP A 74 -8.32 1.19 13.03
N GLU A 75 -8.36 0.35 14.07
CA GLU A 75 -9.50 -0.53 14.35
C GLU A 75 -10.82 0.24 14.50
N ARG A 76 -10.79 1.45 15.09
CA ARG A 76 -12.02 2.23 15.30
C ARG A 76 -12.56 2.77 13.99
N PHE A 77 -11.69 3.30 13.13
CA PHE A 77 -12.13 3.78 11.82
C PHE A 77 -12.55 2.62 10.93
N LEU A 78 -11.79 1.52 10.94
CA LEU A 78 -12.12 0.32 10.19
C LEU A 78 -13.50 -0.21 10.58
N GLU A 79 -13.81 -0.32 11.88
CA GLU A 79 -15.14 -0.71 12.37
C GLU A 79 -16.24 0.22 11.85
N ARG A 80 -16.01 1.55 11.88
CA ARG A 80 -16.99 2.56 11.42
C ARG A 80 -17.37 2.40 9.95
N ILE A 81 -16.42 2.01 9.09
CA ILE A 81 -16.64 1.91 7.63
C ILE A 81 -16.95 0.49 7.16
N THR A 82 -16.86 -0.50 8.05
CA THR A 82 -17.10 -1.90 7.71
C THR A 82 -18.59 -2.15 7.48
N VAL A 83 -18.94 -2.71 6.32
CA VAL A 83 -20.33 -3.03 5.97
C VAL A 83 -20.73 -4.44 6.44
N SER A 84 -19.78 -5.39 6.51
CA SER A 84 -20.00 -6.73 7.05
C SER A 84 -18.68 -7.39 7.45
N ALA A 85 -18.73 -8.33 8.40
CA ALA A 85 -17.57 -9.09 8.89
C ALA A 85 -17.99 -10.55 9.17
N HIS A 86 -17.10 -11.49 8.88
CA HIS A 86 -17.34 -12.93 9.05
C HIS A 86 -16.07 -13.60 9.59
N GLU A 87 -16.18 -14.39 10.65
CA GLU A 87 -15.06 -15.16 11.21
C GLU A 87 -15.07 -16.57 10.63
N VAL A 88 -13.94 -17.00 10.06
CA VAL A 88 -13.74 -18.37 9.57
C VAL A 88 -12.56 -18.97 10.31
N ARG A 89 -12.79 -20.13 10.95
CA ARG A 89 -11.72 -20.89 11.62
C ARG A 89 -11.14 -21.90 10.65
N VAL A 90 -9.86 -21.76 10.35
CA VAL A 90 -9.13 -22.73 9.52
C VAL A 90 -8.62 -23.83 10.45
N GLY A 91 -9.16 -25.05 10.30
CA GLY A 91 -8.67 -26.23 11.03
C GLY A 91 -7.33 -26.72 10.46
N GLY A 92 -6.43 -27.16 11.34
CA GLY A 92 -5.16 -27.80 10.98
C GLY A 92 -5.30 -29.25 10.53
#